data_AF-A0A2E1GQX6-F1
#
_entry.id   AF-A0A2E1GQX6-F1
#
_cell.length_a   1.000
_cell.length_b   1.000
_cell.length_c   1.000
_cell.angle_alpha   90.00
_cell.angle_beta   90.00
_cell.angle_gamma   90.00
#
_symmetry.space_group_name_H-M   'P 1'
#
loop_
_entity.id
_entity.type
_entity.pdbx_description
1 polymer ?
#
loop_
_entity_poly.entity_id
_entity_poly.type
_entity_poly.pdbx_seq_one_letter_code
_entity_poly.pdbx_strand_id
1 'polypeptide(L)'
;MALEYGFTQKEKDSYYLSNRVYSSFGRDNNDDFIMLYVYSQDTDLLLQNIMIPIQDVNFTEEGFIDINVGQHLRDAGFSQGDYRVVYKFLRRLAGVERQVYVDDNGNVWDGDVSEKVVNGEVKFYTSTTNPGIDEKDKNTETELFLKDFTYFIDDISTDRTELIIEVDENIKNEEYREDFETMSQLIEYKSLKTDDFGAIKFDTKNPHILEFDIDEKDRGFTQNMVGGQIVIPNLYLETGFEDTTNEDAIIDEIQEIDFIEPEEVVQEKDPIKIPEQTDEFEGRFEREYRDR
;
A
#
# COMPACT_ATOMS: atom_id res chain seq x y z
N MET A 1 7.25 17.64 41.78
CA MET A 1 7.12 16.40 40.99
C MET A 1 7.12 16.81 39.53
N ALA A 2 8.11 16.35 38.75
CA ALA A 2 8.14 16.61 37.32
C ALA A 2 7.11 15.69 36.65
N LEU A 3 6.20 16.26 35.86
CA LEU A 3 5.38 15.49 34.95
C LEU A 3 6.34 14.96 33.87
N GLU A 4 6.61 13.65 33.88
CA GLU A 4 7.25 13.00 32.74
C GLU A 4 6.27 13.04 31.57
N TYR A 5 6.54 13.92 30.61
CA TYR A 5 5.89 13.87 29.31
C TYR A 5 6.48 12.67 28.56
N GLY A 6 5.72 11.59 28.50
CA GLY A 6 6.09 10.38 27.79
C GLY A 6 4.94 9.37 27.76
N PHE A 7 5.00 8.43 26.82
CA PHE A 7 4.02 7.36 26.74
C PHE A 7 3.96 6.56 28.05
N THR A 8 2.76 6.32 28.55
CA THR A 8 2.49 5.37 29.62
C THR A 8 2.93 3.97 29.20
N GLN A 9 3.17 3.07 30.16
CA GLN A 9 3.55 1.69 29.84
C GLN A 9 2.53 1.00 28.92
N LYS A 10 1.23 1.25 29.14
CA LYS A 10 0.15 0.73 28.29
C LYS A 10 0.19 1.27 26.86
N GLU A 11 0.52 2.55 26.69
CA GLU A 11 0.72 3.14 25.36
C GLU A 11 1.97 2.57 24.70
N LYS A 12 3.07 2.42 25.44
CA LYS A 12 4.27 1.75 24.95
C LYS A 12 3.96 0.33 24.47
N ASP A 13 3.24 -0.47 25.26
CA ASP A 13 2.91 -1.85 24.89
C ASP A 13 1.99 -1.94 23.65
N SER A 14 1.20 -0.88 23.38
CA SER A 14 0.34 -0.79 22.20
C SER A 14 1.04 -0.20 20.96
N TYR A 15 1.96 0.75 21.14
CA TYR A 15 2.74 1.36 20.05
C TYR A 15 3.94 0.49 19.65
N TYR A 16 4.52 -0.22 20.61
CA TYR A 16 5.59 -1.21 20.42
C TYR A 16 5.01 -2.62 20.44
N LEU A 17 4.01 -2.89 19.59
CA LEU A 17 3.56 -4.25 19.33
C LEU A 17 4.78 -5.14 19.12
N SER A 18 4.90 -6.19 19.94
CA SER A 18 6.07 -7.08 19.98
C SER A 18 6.23 -7.91 18.70
N ASN A 19 5.21 -7.92 17.85
CA ASN A 19 5.21 -8.58 16.56
C ASN A 19 5.60 -7.55 15.49
N ARG A 20 6.82 -7.69 14.97
CA ARG A 20 7.27 -6.96 13.78
C ARG A 20 6.32 -7.30 12.64
N VAL A 21 5.59 -6.31 12.14
CA VAL A 21 4.83 -6.46 10.90
C VAL A 21 5.74 -6.02 9.78
N TYR A 22 6.13 -6.96 8.92
CA TYR A 22 6.87 -6.62 7.71
C TYR A 22 5.92 -5.90 6.75
N SER A 23 6.24 -4.64 6.46
CA SER A 23 5.52 -3.81 5.51
C SER A 23 6.47 -3.43 4.38
N SER A 24 5.97 -3.47 3.14
CA SER A 24 6.67 -2.93 1.97
C SER A 24 6.47 -1.41 1.83
N PHE A 25 5.78 -0.78 2.78
CA PHE A 25 5.55 0.67 2.79
C PHE A 25 6.88 1.42 2.85
N GLY A 26 7.02 2.47 2.03
CA GLY A 26 8.24 3.26 1.88
C GLY A 26 9.24 2.68 0.88
N ARG A 27 8.92 1.55 0.24
CA ARG A 27 9.69 1.04 -0.91
C ARG A 27 9.17 1.56 -2.25
N ASP A 28 7.94 2.08 -2.27
CA ASP A 28 7.37 2.69 -3.46
C ASP A 28 7.40 4.22 -3.35
N ASN A 29 8.39 4.84 -4.01
CA ASN A 29 8.64 6.27 -3.90
C ASN A 29 7.60 7.14 -4.62
N ASN A 30 6.74 6.55 -5.45
CA ASN A 30 5.78 7.28 -6.27
C ASN A 30 4.37 7.23 -5.67
N ASP A 31 4.01 6.10 -5.07
CA ASP A 31 2.65 5.82 -4.65
C ASP A 31 2.46 5.64 -3.14
N ASP A 32 3.53 5.44 -2.36
CA ASP A 32 3.40 5.45 -0.90
C ASP A 32 3.26 6.88 -0.37
N PHE A 33 2.35 7.07 0.58
CA PHE A 33 2.19 8.33 1.30
C PHE A 33 1.55 8.09 2.67
N ILE A 34 1.65 9.09 3.53
CA ILE A 34 1.02 9.07 4.84
C ILE A 34 -0.13 10.08 4.83
N MET A 35 -1.33 9.63 5.20
CA MET A 35 -2.46 10.53 5.47
C MET A 35 -2.61 10.71 6.98
N LEU A 36 -2.40 11.93 7.45
CA LEU A 36 -2.62 12.33 8.84
C LEU A 36 -4.02 12.93 8.98
N TYR A 37 -4.86 12.31 9.79
CA TYR A 37 -6.16 12.84 10.18
C TYR A 37 -6.08 13.45 11.58
N VAL A 38 -6.51 14.69 11.72
CA VAL A 38 -6.54 15.42 12.99
C VAL A 38 -7.99 15.59 13.42
N TYR A 39 -8.33 15.03 14.57
CA TYR A 39 -9.67 15.11 15.16
C TYR A 39 -9.64 15.96 16.43
N SER A 40 -10.76 16.64 16.70
CA SER A 40 -11.02 17.22 18.01
C SER A 40 -11.09 16.12 19.05
N GLN A 41 -10.34 16.28 20.15
CA GLN A 41 -10.33 15.30 21.25
C GLN A 41 -11.71 15.16 21.92
N ASP A 42 -12.45 16.26 22.05
CA ASP A 42 -13.71 16.29 22.80
C ASP A 42 -14.91 15.78 21.99
N THR A 43 -14.94 16.08 20.69
CA THR A 43 -16.12 15.87 19.84
C THR A 43 -15.93 14.75 18.82
N ASP A 44 -14.70 14.26 18.66
CA ASP A 44 -14.32 13.30 17.63
C ASP A 44 -14.54 13.80 16.18
N LEU A 45 -14.77 15.11 16.01
CA LEU A 45 -14.96 15.73 14.71
C LEU A 45 -13.62 15.81 13.96
N LEU A 46 -13.60 15.39 12.69
CA LEU A 46 -12.45 15.60 11.81
C LEU A 46 -12.25 17.11 11.58
N LEU A 47 -11.09 17.61 12.00
CA LEU A 47 -10.70 19.01 11.84
C LEU A 47 -9.96 19.22 10.52
N GLN A 48 -9.04 18.32 10.19
CA GLN A 48 -8.21 18.42 9.00
C GLN A 48 -7.61 17.05 8.62
N ASN A 49 -7.33 16.86 7.34
CA ASN A 49 -6.44 15.82 6.82
C ASN A 49 -5.22 16.46 6.14
N ILE A 50 -4.08 15.78 6.23
CA ILE A 50 -2.80 16.25 5.70
C ILE A 50 -2.15 15.08 4.98
N MET A 51 -1.85 15.25 3.70
CA MET A 51 -1.03 14.30 2.94
C MET A 51 0.45 14.64 3.19
N ILE A 52 1.21 13.63 3.62
CA ILE A 52 2.65 13.69 3.77
C ILE A 52 3.23 12.74 2.71
N PRO A 53 3.84 13.28 1.65
CA PRO A 53 4.40 12.47 0.59
C PRO A 53 5.64 11.73 1.08
N ILE A 54 5.99 10.60 0.47
CA ILE A 54 7.07 9.73 0.98
C ILE A 54 8.44 10.41 1.03
N GLN A 55 8.68 11.39 0.15
CA GLN A 55 9.93 12.16 0.12
C GLN A 55 10.12 13.00 1.41
N ASP A 56 9.03 13.32 2.10
CA ASP A 56 9.04 14.07 3.37
C ASP A 56 9.05 13.14 4.59
N VAL A 57 9.04 11.82 4.38
CA VAL A 57 9.07 10.83 5.46
C VAL A 57 10.52 10.49 5.81
N ASN A 58 10.87 10.68 7.09
CA ASN A 58 12.20 10.36 7.59
C ASN A 58 12.30 8.88 7.96
N PHE A 59 13.11 8.15 7.19
CA PHE A 59 13.50 6.78 7.49
C PHE A 59 14.85 6.75 8.24
N THR A 60 14.92 5.97 9.31
CA THR A 60 16.19 5.69 10.00
C THR A 60 17.03 4.70 9.19
N GLU A 61 18.32 4.57 9.52
CA GLU A 61 19.22 3.59 8.88
C GLU A 61 18.71 2.14 9.02
N GLU A 62 17.90 1.86 10.03
CA GLU A 62 17.29 0.55 10.29
C GLU A 62 15.92 0.37 9.59
N GLY A 63 15.48 1.35 8.78
CA GLY A 63 14.22 1.30 8.04
C GLY A 63 12.98 1.65 8.87
N PHE A 64 13.14 2.28 10.04
CA PHE A 64 12.01 2.76 10.85
C PHE A 64 11.59 4.16 10.43
N ILE A 65 10.29 4.46 10.60
CA ILE A 65 9.76 5.81 10.36
C ILE A 65 9.80 6.59 11.67
N ASP A 66 10.48 7.73 11.68
CA ASP A 66 10.43 8.67 12.81
C ASP A 66 9.28 9.66 12.61
N ILE A 67 8.26 9.57 13.45
CA ILE A 67 7.04 10.38 13.34
C ILE A 67 7.11 11.56 14.31
N ASN A 68 7.36 12.75 13.76
CA ASN A 68 7.29 14.00 14.53
C ASN A 68 5.88 14.59 14.51
N VAL A 69 4.97 13.99 15.28
CA VAL A 69 3.56 14.41 15.37
C VAL A 69 3.42 15.90 15.66
N GLY A 70 4.22 16.42 16.59
CA GLY A 70 4.17 17.83 16.97
C GLY A 70 4.57 18.77 15.83
N GLN A 71 5.54 18.40 14.99
CA GLN A 71 5.93 19.20 13.84
C GLN A 71 4.85 19.18 12.76
N HIS A 72 4.31 18.00 12.42
CA HIS A 72 3.25 17.89 11.40
C HIS A 72 1.99 18.69 11.78
N LEU A 73 1.62 18.70 13.06
CA LEU A 73 0.52 19.51 13.56
C LEU A 73 0.82 21.01 13.45
N ARG A 74 2.03 21.46 13.79
CA ARG A 74 2.42 22.88 13.67
C ARG A 74 2.46 23.35 12.22
N ASP A 75 2.95 22.52 11.32
CA ASP A 75 3.01 22.83 9.89
C ASP A 75 1.59 22.96 9.29
N ALA A 76 0.62 22.23 9.85
CA ALA A 76 -0.80 22.39 9.54
C ALA A 76 -1.50 23.53 10.32
N GLY A 77 -0.78 24.29 11.15
CA GLY A 77 -1.31 25.45 11.88
C GLY A 77 -1.83 25.16 13.29
N PHE A 78 -1.76 23.91 13.77
CA PHE A 78 -2.14 23.53 15.13
C PHE A 78 -0.96 23.75 16.10
N SER A 79 -0.95 24.91 16.75
CA SER A 79 0.12 25.29 17.70
C SER A 79 -0.19 24.97 19.17
N GLN A 80 -1.47 24.83 19.52
CA GLN A 80 -1.94 24.52 20.87
C GLN A 80 -3.27 23.76 20.81
N GLY A 81 -3.51 22.87 21.77
CA GLY A 81 -4.76 22.13 21.95
C GLY A 81 -4.55 20.63 22.13
N ASP A 82 -5.61 19.94 22.50
CA ASP A 82 -5.63 18.49 22.61
C ASP A 82 -6.34 17.91 21.39
N TYR A 83 -5.65 17.00 20.70
CA TYR A 83 -6.11 16.43 19.43
C TYR A 83 -5.92 14.92 19.42
N ARG A 84 -6.87 14.21 18.82
CA ARG A 84 -6.69 12.82 18.45
C ARG A 84 -6.14 12.78 17.02
N VAL A 85 -4.96 12.21 16.83
CA VAL A 85 -4.34 12.06 15.51
C VAL A 85 -4.37 10.61 15.07
N VAL A 86 -4.61 10.38 13.78
CA VAL A 86 -4.56 9.05 13.17
C VAL A 86 -3.70 9.13 11.92
N TYR A 87 -2.63 8.34 11.92
CA TYR A 87 -1.79 8.14 10.75
C TYR A 87 -2.29 6.93 9.98
N LYS A 88 -2.53 7.10 8.68
CA LYS A 88 -2.74 5.99 7.75
C LYS A 88 -1.58 5.95 6.77
N PHE A 89 -0.90 4.81 6.73
CA PHE A 89 0.13 4.50 5.76
C PHE A 89 -0.57 3.90 4.55
N LEU A 90 -0.61 4.66 3.46
CA LEU A 90 -1.42 4.33 2.29
C LEU A 90 -0.54 4.20 1.07
N ARG A 91 -0.98 3.35 0.14
CA ARG A 91 -0.46 3.28 -1.22
C ARG A 91 -1.56 3.69 -2.16
N ARG A 92 -1.25 4.56 -3.10
CA ARG A 92 -2.16 4.94 -4.18
C ARG A 92 -2.38 3.73 -5.09
N LEU A 93 -3.64 3.41 -5.36
CA LEU A 93 -3.98 2.33 -6.28
C LEU A 93 -4.18 2.83 -7.71
N ALA A 94 -4.67 4.06 -7.85
CA ALA A 94 -4.96 4.69 -9.12
C ALA A 94 -5.18 6.20 -8.92
N GLY A 95 -4.95 6.96 -10.00
CA GLY A 95 -5.23 8.39 -10.09
C GLY A 95 -4.25 9.25 -9.29
N VAL A 96 -4.01 10.49 -9.73
CA VAL A 96 -3.10 11.43 -9.06
C VAL A 96 -3.81 12.77 -8.89
N GLU A 97 -3.87 13.29 -7.66
CA GLU A 97 -4.45 14.61 -7.42
C GLU A 97 -3.53 15.70 -8.00
N ARG A 98 -3.75 16.03 -9.27
CA ARG A 98 -3.09 17.11 -10.01
C ARG A 98 -4.04 17.69 -11.04
N GLN A 99 -3.73 18.89 -11.53
CA GLN A 99 -4.40 19.44 -12.70
C GLN A 99 -3.56 19.20 -13.94
N VAL A 100 -4.22 18.93 -15.06
CA VAL A 100 -3.59 18.75 -16.37
C VAL A 100 -4.24 19.66 -17.40
N TYR A 101 -3.47 20.00 -18.43
CA TYR A 101 -4.02 20.64 -19.62
C TYR A 101 -4.42 19.55 -20.61
N VAL A 102 -5.57 19.73 -21.24
CA VAL A 102 -6.12 18.75 -22.17
C VAL A 102 -6.55 19.45 -23.46
N ASP A 103 -6.27 18.87 -24.62
CA ASP A 103 -6.75 19.39 -25.91
C ASP A 103 -8.24 19.06 -26.17
N ASP A 104 -8.82 19.62 -27.24
CA ASP A 104 -10.19 19.33 -27.67
C ASP A 104 -10.47 17.82 -27.93
N ASN A 105 -9.42 17.03 -28.16
CA ASN A 105 -9.54 15.59 -28.42
C ASN A 105 -9.45 14.76 -27.14
N GLY A 106 -9.10 15.37 -26.00
CA GLY A 106 -8.93 14.72 -24.72
C GLY A 106 -7.50 14.25 -24.42
N ASN A 107 -6.50 14.64 -25.21
CA ASN A 107 -5.11 14.29 -24.96
C ASN A 107 -4.48 15.24 -23.94
N VAL A 108 -3.71 14.70 -23.00
CA VAL A 108 -2.97 15.49 -22.02
C VAL A 108 -1.81 16.22 -22.70
N TRP A 109 -1.64 17.49 -22.37
CA TRP A 109 -0.57 18.36 -22.83
C TRP A 109 0.41 18.65 -21.68
N ASP A 110 1.65 18.20 -21.85
CA ASP A 110 2.74 18.43 -20.89
C ASP A 110 3.76 19.48 -21.36
N GLY A 111 3.50 20.17 -22.48
CA GLY A 111 4.39 21.19 -23.05
C GLY A 111 4.13 22.59 -22.52
N ASP A 112 4.77 23.59 -23.15
CA ASP A 112 4.58 25.00 -22.81
C ASP A 112 3.13 25.44 -23.01
N VAL A 113 2.61 26.22 -22.05
CA VAL A 113 1.25 26.76 -22.05
C VAL A 113 1.30 28.28 -21.92
N SER A 114 0.51 28.97 -22.74
CA SER A 114 0.30 30.41 -22.67
C SER A 114 -1.10 30.73 -22.14
N GLU A 115 -1.16 31.67 -21.20
CA GLU A 115 -2.41 32.16 -20.62
C GLU A 115 -2.88 33.43 -21.34
N LYS A 116 -4.17 33.52 -21.69
CA LYS A 116 -4.78 34.70 -22.28
C LYS A 116 -6.14 34.97 -21.68
N VAL A 117 -6.42 36.25 -21.42
CA VAL A 117 -7.75 36.70 -21.02
C VAL A 117 -8.57 37.01 -22.27
N VAL A 118 -9.60 36.20 -22.54
CA VAL A 118 -10.52 36.37 -23.66
C VAL A 118 -11.91 36.59 -23.10
N ASN A 119 -12.54 37.72 -23.41
CA ASN A 119 -13.87 38.09 -22.90
C ASN A 119 -13.98 38.11 -21.35
N GLY A 120 -12.87 38.35 -20.64
CA GLY A 120 -12.83 38.37 -19.17
C GLY A 120 -12.62 37.00 -18.52
N GLU A 121 -12.47 35.93 -19.31
CA GLU A 121 -12.16 34.59 -18.85
C GLU A 121 -10.71 34.23 -19.16
N VAL A 122 -10.06 33.51 -18.25
CA VAL A 122 -8.71 32.97 -18.44
C VAL A 122 -8.80 31.73 -19.32
N LYS A 123 -8.06 31.71 -20.42
CA LYS A 123 -7.96 30.60 -21.36
C LYS A 123 -6.50 30.22 -21.60
N PHE A 124 -6.26 28.95 -21.90
CA PHE A 124 -4.94 28.39 -22.08
C PHE A 124 -4.72 27.96 -23.53
N TYR A 125 -3.52 28.22 -24.06
CA TYR A 125 -3.19 27.93 -25.46
C TYR A 125 -1.76 27.39 -25.61
N THR A 126 -1.55 26.51 -26.57
CA THR A 126 -0.22 26.08 -27.04
C THR A 126 0.04 26.54 -28.47
N SER A 127 1.29 26.89 -28.78
CA SER A 127 1.74 27.27 -30.13
C SER A 127 2.43 26.14 -30.91
N THR A 128 2.51 24.94 -30.34
CA THR A 128 3.29 23.81 -30.89
C THR A 128 2.37 22.66 -31.25
N THR A 129 2.58 22.06 -32.43
CA THR A 129 2.03 20.75 -32.80
C THR A 129 2.42 19.71 -31.75
N ASN A 130 1.46 18.87 -31.32
CA ASN A 130 1.72 17.72 -30.46
C ASN A 130 3.01 16.96 -30.87
N PRO A 131 3.81 16.45 -29.91
CA PRO A 131 4.84 15.47 -30.25
C PRO A 131 4.15 14.26 -30.91
N GLY A 132 4.29 14.15 -32.23
CA GLY A 132 3.61 13.13 -33.05
C GLY A 132 2.87 13.67 -34.29
N ILE A 133 2.76 14.99 -34.47
CA ILE A 133 2.16 15.59 -35.68
C ILE A 133 3.26 16.26 -36.51
N ASP A 134 3.38 15.85 -37.78
CA ASP A 134 4.37 16.35 -38.75
C ASP A 134 4.44 17.89 -38.79
N GLU A 135 5.67 18.43 -38.83
CA GLU A 135 6.05 19.85 -38.81
C GLU A 135 5.50 20.73 -39.97
N LYS A 136 4.49 20.28 -40.72
CA LYS A 136 4.03 20.95 -41.95
C LYS A 136 2.75 21.76 -41.81
N ASP A 137 2.07 21.70 -40.68
CA ASP A 137 0.87 22.51 -40.45
C ASP A 137 1.16 23.75 -39.61
N LYS A 138 0.60 24.86 -40.06
CA LYS A 138 0.80 26.22 -39.56
C LYS A 138 0.64 26.29 -38.04
N ASN A 139 1.38 27.22 -37.41
CA ASN A 139 1.18 27.71 -36.03
C ASN A 139 -0.27 28.18 -35.81
N THR A 140 -1.21 27.27 -35.68
CA THR A 140 -2.56 27.52 -35.17
C THR A 140 -2.48 27.28 -33.68
N GLU A 141 -2.76 28.33 -32.90
CA GLU A 141 -2.90 28.18 -31.46
C GLU A 141 -4.04 27.20 -31.15
N THR A 142 -3.73 26.16 -30.39
CA THR A 142 -4.72 25.18 -29.92
C THR A 142 -5.13 25.57 -28.52
N GLU A 143 -6.43 25.69 -28.27
CA GLU A 143 -6.98 25.92 -26.92
C GLU A 143 -6.80 24.65 -26.08
N LEU A 144 -6.42 24.83 -24.83
CA LEU A 144 -6.26 23.78 -23.84
C LEU A 144 -7.24 24.04 -22.68
N PHE A 145 -7.77 22.96 -22.13
CA PHE A 145 -8.68 22.98 -20.99
C PHE A 145 -7.96 22.47 -19.76
N LEU A 146 -8.00 23.26 -18.69
CA LEU A 146 -7.52 22.84 -17.38
C LEU A 146 -8.53 21.85 -16.78
N LYS A 147 -8.07 20.65 -16.44
CA LYS A 147 -8.89 19.56 -15.90
C LYS A 147 -8.23 18.95 -14.67
N ASP A 148 -9.04 18.54 -13.71
CA ASP A 148 -8.56 17.77 -12.56
C ASP A 148 -8.33 16.31 -13.01
N PHE A 149 -7.13 15.79 -12.76
CA PHE A 149 -6.70 14.45 -13.16
C PHE A 149 -7.11 13.39 -12.11
N THR A 150 -8.35 13.50 -11.65
CA THR A 150 -8.90 12.69 -10.57
C THR A 150 -10.09 11.87 -11.07
N TYR A 151 -10.52 10.88 -10.29
CA TYR A 151 -11.79 10.19 -10.50
C TYR A 151 -12.87 10.88 -9.69
N PHE A 152 -14.11 10.80 -10.15
CA PHE A 152 -15.25 11.35 -9.43
C PHE A 152 -16.20 10.25 -8.97
N ILE A 153 -16.87 10.51 -7.85
CA ILE A 153 -17.91 9.64 -7.33
C ILE A 153 -19.19 9.93 -8.11
N ASP A 154 -19.71 8.93 -8.81
CA ASP A 154 -20.99 9.01 -9.51
C ASP A 154 -22.15 8.72 -8.54
N ASP A 155 -22.07 7.63 -7.78
CA ASP A 155 -23.11 7.23 -6.84
C ASP A 155 -22.55 6.59 -5.56
N ILE A 156 -23.36 6.62 -4.50
CA ILE A 156 -23.05 6.00 -3.22
C ILE A 156 -24.28 5.20 -2.76
N SER A 157 -24.05 3.93 -2.43
CA SER A 157 -25.07 3.06 -1.81
C SER A 157 -25.73 3.70 -0.59
N THR A 158 -26.98 3.32 -0.33
CA THR A 158 -27.78 3.91 0.76
C THR A 158 -27.17 3.70 2.14
N ASP A 159 -26.50 2.57 2.36
CA ASP A 159 -25.78 2.22 3.58
C ASP A 159 -24.31 2.68 3.59
N ARG A 160 -23.85 3.30 2.49
CA ARG A 160 -22.49 3.86 2.31
C ARG A 160 -21.38 2.83 2.38
N THR A 161 -21.68 1.57 2.06
CA THR A 161 -20.66 0.50 2.00
C THR A 161 -20.07 0.33 0.61
N GLU A 162 -20.78 0.78 -0.42
CA GLU A 162 -20.39 0.73 -1.82
C GLU A 162 -20.50 2.12 -2.46
N LEU A 163 -19.64 2.37 -3.43
CA LEU A 163 -19.64 3.59 -4.24
C LEU A 163 -19.31 3.23 -5.70
N ILE A 164 -19.80 4.05 -6.62
CA ILE A 164 -19.47 4.00 -8.04
C ILE A 164 -18.55 5.17 -8.33
N ILE A 165 -17.40 4.86 -8.93
CA ILE A 165 -16.44 5.86 -9.41
C ILE A 165 -16.39 5.83 -10.93
N GLU A 166 -16.12 6.98 -11.53
CA GLU A 166 -16.00 7.16 -12.97
C GLU A 166 -14.78 8.02 -13.33
N VAL A 167 -14.36 7.88 -14.58
CA VAL A 167 -13.28 8.66 -15.21
C VAL A 167 -13.85 9.85 -15.97
N ASP A 168 -13.12 10.97 -16.06
CA ASP A 168 -13.51 12.04 -16.98
C ASP A 168 -13.33 11.54 -18.42
N GLU A 169 -14.44 11.39 -19.16
CA GLU A 169 -14.42 10.97 -20.58
C GLU A 169 -13.60 11.91 -21.46
N ASN A 170 -13.43 13.17 -21.04
CA ASN A 170 -12.61 14.15 -21.74
C ASN A 170 -11.11 13.95 -21.51
N ILE A 171 -10.68 13.00 -20.66
CA ILE A 171 -9.27 12.67 -20.46
C ILE A 171 -9.01 11.29 -21.07
N LYS A 172 -8.25 11.24 -22.17
CA LYS A 172 -7.91 10.01 -22.92
C LYS A 172 -6.52 9.47 -22.62
N ASN A 173 -5.84 10.03 -21.62
CA ASN A 173 -4.55 9.52 -21.18
C ASN A 173 -4.67 8.02 -20.83
N GLU A 174 -3.75 7.23 -21.38
CA GLU A 174 -3.76 5.77 -21.27
C GLU A 174 -3.49 5.31 -19.84
N GLU A 175 -2.44 5.85 -19.20
CA GLU A 175 -2.08 5.56 -17.81
C GLU A 175 -3.24 5.83 -16.83
N TYR A 176 -3.90 6.99 -16.93
CA TYR A 176 -5.08 7.35 -16.13
C TYR A 176 -6.22 6.33 -16.21
N ARG A 177 -6.41 5.74 -17.39
CA ARG A 177 -7.49 4.78 -17.66
C ARG A 177 -7.09 3.37 -17.28
N GLU A 178 -5.86 2.97 -17.57
CA GLU A 178 -5.32 1.67 -17.17
C GLU A 178 -5.29 1.54 -15.64
N ASP A 179 -4.83 2.58 -14.93
CA ASP A 179 -4.87 2.65 -13.47
C ASP A 179 -6.30 2.44 -12.93
N PHE A 180 -7.28 3.12 -13.53
CA PHE A 180 -8.68 2.99 -13.14
C PHE A 180 -9.22 1.58 -13.39
N GLU A 181 -8.95 0.99 -14.56
CA GLU A 181 -9.42 -0.36 -14.89
C GLU A 181 -8.75 -1.44 -14.02
N THR A 182 -7.51 -1.20 -13.59
CA THR A 182 -6.71 -2.16 -12.85
C THR A 182 -6.79 -1.99 -11.32
N MET A 183 -7.33 -0.88 -10.81
CA MET A 183 -7.39 -0.59 -9.35
C MET A 183 -8.10 -1.66 -8.50
N SER A 184 -9.02 -2.42 -9.12
CA SER A 184 -9.78 -3.50 -8.47
C SER A 184 -9.19 -4.89 -8.68
N GLN A 185 -8.11 -5.00 -9.46
CA GLN A 185 -7.46 -6.27 -9.74
C GLN A 185 -6.73 -6.80 -8.51
N LEU A 186 -6.50 -8.12 -8.51
CA LEU A 186 -5.67 -8.76 -7.50
C LEU A 186 -4.27 -8.15 -7.53
N ILE A 187 -3.72 -7.86 -6.35
CA ILE A 187 -2.35 -7.34 -6.24
C ILE A 187 -1.39 -8.43 -6.70
N GLU A 188 -0.97 -8.36 -7.96
CA GLU A 188 0.02 -9.26 -8.54
C GLU A 188 1.43 -8.75 -8.20
N TYR A 189 2.21 -9.56 -7.49
CA TYR A 189 3.62 -9.29 -7.33
C TYR A 189 4.38 -9.59 -8.64
N LYS A 190 5.01 -8.57 -9.23
CA LYS A 190 5.95 -8.72 -10.36
C LYS A 190 7.33 -8.34 -9.88
N SER A 191 8.28 -9.27 -10.00
CA SER A 191 9.65 -9.02 -9.58
C SER A 191 10.40 -8.08 -10.51
N LEU A 192 11.29 -7.28 -9.95
CA LEU A 192 12.29 -6.54 -10.69
C LEU A 192 13.36 -7.52 -11.18
N LYS A 193 13.41 -7.75 -12.49
CA LYS A 193 14.42 -8.63 -13.11
C LYS A 193 15.71 -7.85 -13.33
N THR A 194 16.51 -7.68 -12.27
CA THR A 194 17.90 -7.22 -12.34
C THR A 194 18.83 -8.43 -12.19
N ASP A 195 20.09 -8.31 -12.63
CA ASP A 195 20.99 -9.42 -13.03
C ASP A 195 21.13 -10.63 -12.06
N ASP A 196 20.69 -10.55 -10.81
CA ASP A 196 20.63 -11.68 -9.85
C ASP A 196 19.38 -11.68 -8.94
N PHE A 197 18.41 -10.80 -9.19
CA PHE A 197 17.22 -10.62 -8.33
C PHE A 197 15.92 -10.95 -9.06
N GLY A 198 14.89 -11.27 -8.28
CA GLY A 198 13.57 -11.58 -8.80
C GLY A 198 13.37 -13.03 -9.22
N ALA A 199 14.33 -13.92 -8.91
CA ALA A 199 14.21 -15.37 -9.05
C ALA A 199 13.68 -16.01 -7.75
N ILE A 200 12.82 -17.01 -7.91
CA ILE A 200 12.37 -17.90 -6.83
C ILE A 200 13.11 -19.23 -6.91
N LYS A 201 13.41 -19.84 -5.76
CA LYS A 201 13.94 -21.20 -5.68
C LYS A 201 13.36 -21.91 -4.46
N PHE A 202 13.20 -23.22 -4.53
CA PHE A 202 12.87 -23.99 -3.33
C PHE A 202 14.14 -24.23 -2.50
N ASP A 203 14.02 -24.14 -1.19
CA ASP A 203 15.15 -24.47 -0.31
C ASP A 203 15.59 -25.92 -0.53
N THR A 204 16.90 -26.10 -0.62
CA THR A 204 17.53 -27.39 -0.90
C THR A 204 17.35 -28.42 0.22
N LYS A 205 17.06 -27.99 1.46
CA LYS A 205 16.90 -28.88 2.62
C LYS A 205 15.45 -29.11 2.99
N ASN A 206 14.58 -28.13 2.74
CA ASN A 206 13.16 -28.18 3.00
C ASN A 206 12.37 -27.71 1.76
N PRO A 207 11.85 -28.63 0.94
CA PRO A 207 11.15 -28.29 -0.30
C PRO A 207 9.82 -27.55 -0.09
N HIS A 208 9.36 -27.38 1.16
CA HIS A 208 8.18 -26.57 1.50
C HIS A 208 8.50 -25.09 1.69
N ILE A 209 9.78 -24.71 1.66
CA ILE A 209 10.21 -23.31 1.76
C ILE A 209 10.54 -22.83 0.36
N LEU A 210 9.83 -21.79 -0.08
CA LEU A 210 10.18 -21.03 -1.27
C LEU A 210 11.02 -19.83 -0.84
N GLU A 211 12.26 -19.79 -1.32
CA GLU A 211 13.18 -18.67 -1.17
C GLU A 211 13.04 -17.72 -2.35
N PHE A 212 13.25 -16.44 -2.06
CA PHE A 212 13.11 -15.39 -3.05
C PHE A 212 14.17 -14.32 -2.82
N ASP A 213 14.97 -14.05 -3.85
CA ASP A 213 16.05 -13.08 -3.81
C ASP A 213 15.52 -11.72 -4.31
N ILE A 214 15.40 -10.74 -3.41
CA ILE A 214 14.84 -9.41 -3.70
C ILE A 214 15.91 -8.33 -3.83
N ASP A 215 15.75 -7.48 -4.84
CA ASP A 215 16.48 -6.21 -4.91
C ASP A 215 15.98 -5.27 -3.80
N GLU A 216 16.82 -4.37 -3.30
CA GLU A 216 16.42 -3.40 -2.27
C GLU A 216 15.30 -2.46 -2.74
N LYS A 217 15.20 -2.23 -4.06
CA LYS A 217 14.14 -1.45 -4.70
C LYS A 217 12.89 -2.28 -4.96
N ASP A 218 12.95 -3.59 -4.76
CA ASP A 218 11.83 -4.48 -4.96
C ASP A 218 10.91 -4.46 -3.73
N ARG A 219 9.62 -4.27 -4.00
CA ARG A 219 8.59 -4.24 -2.97
C ARG A 219 8.43 -5.58 -2.24
N GLY A 220 8.76 -6.69 -2.90
CA GLY A 220 8.56 -8.05 -2.39
C GLY A 220 7.08 -8.39 -2.09
N PHE A 221 6.87 -9.48 -1.35
CA PHE A 221 5.55 -9.85 -0.83
C PHE A 221 5.16 -8.96 0.36
N THR A 222 3.87 -8.66 0.47
CA THR A 222 3.32 -7.82 1.55
C THR A 222 2.54 -8.66 2.56
N GLN A 223 2.31 -8.14 3.77
CA GLN A 223 1.48 -8.82 4.78
C GLN A 223 0.05 -9.11 4.28
N ASN A 224 -0.48 -8.28 3.38
CA ASN A 224 -1.81 -8.49 2.78
C ASN A 224 -1.87 -9.73 1.87
N MET A 225 -0.71 -10.27 1.48
CA MET A 225 -0.60 -11.49 0.67
C MET A 225 -0.52 -12.76 1.54
N VAL A 226 -0.43 -12.63 2.87
CA VAL A 226 -0.40 -13.80 3.78
C VAL A 226 -1.75 -14.51 3.76
N GLY A 227 -1.72 -15.83 3.54
CA GLY A 227 -2.92 -16.64 3.31
C GLY A 227 -3.43 -16.59 1.86
N GLY A 228 -2.78 -15.82 0.99
CA GLY A 228 -3.04 -15.81 -0.45
C GLY A 228 -2.54 -17.07 -1.15
N GLN A 229 -2.93 -17.23 -2.41
CA GLN A 229 -2.49 -18.32 -3.28
C GLN A 229 -1.30 -17.86 -4.12
N ILE A 230 -0.23 -18.68 -4.16
CA ILE A 230 0.86 -18.51 -5.12
C ILE A 230 0.52 -19.33 -6.36
N VAL A 231 0.46 -18.67 -7.51
CA VAL A 231 0.30 -19.32 -8.82
C VAL A 231 1.57 -19.05 -9.64
N ILE A 232 2.35 -20.09 -9.92
CA ILE A 232 3.52 -20.01 -10.79
C ILE A 232 3.09 -20.55 -12.15
N PRO A 233 2.84 -19.70 -13.16
CA PRO A 233 2.47 -20.18 -14.47
C PRO A 233 3.63 -20.96 -15.09
N ASN A 234 3.30 -22.01 -15.84
CA ASN A 234 4.28 -22.77 -16.63
C ASN A 234 5.40 -23.41 -15.81
N LEU A 235 5.09 -23.93 -14.61
CA LEU A 235 6.02 -24.78 -13.86
C LEU A 235 6.08 -26.17 -14.52
N TYR A 236 7.27 -26.55 -15.00
CA TYR A 236 7.53 -27.88 -15.53
C TYR A 236 8.56 -28.58 -14.66
N LEU A 237 8.35 -29.85 -14.37
CA LEU A 237 9.37 -30.70 -13.77
C LEU A 237 10.31 -31.14 -14.88
N GLU A 238 11.55 -30.67 -14.86
CA GLU A 238 12.59 -31.20 -15.74
C GLU A 238 13.04 -32.56 -15.21
N THR A 239 12.33 -33.62 -15.60
CA THR A 239 12.74 -35.01 -15.32
C THR A 239 13.72 -35.45 -16.39
N GLY A 240 15.02 -35.24 -16.15
CA GLY A 240 16.04 -35.75 -17.05
C GLY A 240 17.41 -35.78 -16.41
N PHE A 241 18.03 -36.96 -16.35
CA PHE A 241 19.46 -37.01 -16.59
C PHE A 241 19.68 -36.42 -17.99
N GLU A 242 20.57 -35.44 -18.16
CA GLU A 242 20.97 -34.95 -19.48
C GLU A 242 21.54 -36.13 -20.28
N ASP A 243 20.70 -36.82 -21.05
CA ASP A 243 21.19 -37.77 -22.04
C ASP A 243 21.55 -36.96 -23.28
N THR A 244 22.85 -36.87 -23.55
CA THR A 244 23.43 -36.17 -24.71
C THR A 244 23.06 -36.78 -26.07
N THR A 245 22.04 -37.64 -26.13
CA THR A 245 21.63 -38.38 -27.31
C THR A 245 20.11 -38.42 -27.42
N ASN A 246 19.59 -37.95 -28.56
CA ASN A 246 18.16 -37.86 -28.89
C ASN A 246 17.51 -39.24 -29.17
N GLU A 247 17.64 -40.21 -28.28
CA GLU A 247 16.89 -41.46 -28.34
C GLU A 247 15.82 -41.44 -27.25
N ASP A 248 14.72 -40.73 -27.52
CA ASP A 248 13.55 -40.70 -26.64
C ASP A 248 12.98 -42.11 -26.48
N ALA A 249 13.17 -42.70 -25.31
CA ALA A 249 12.49 -43.93 -24.93
C ALA A 249 11.01 -43.59 -24.65
N ILE A 250 10.10 -44.30 -25.32
CA ILE A 250 8.67 -44.26 -25.01
C ILE A 250 8.48 -44.80 -23.59
N ILE A 251 8.11 -43.95 -22.64
CA ILE A 251 7.73 -44.35 -21.29
C ILE A 251 6.23 -44.66 -21.31
N ASP A 252 5.89 -45.94 -21.44
CA ASP A 252 4.56 -46.47 -21.14
C ASP A 252 4.44 -46.69 -19.62
N GLU A 253 4.39 -45.63 -18.82
CA GLU A 253 3.83 -45.68 -17.47
C GLU A 253 3.58 -44.26 -16.94
N ILE A 254 2.32 -43.85 -16.96
CA ILE A 254 1.86 -42.72 -16.16
C ILE A 254 1.81 -43.25 -14.72
N GLN A 255 2.74 -42.84 -13.86
CA GLN A 255 2.52 -42.98 -12.43
C GLN A 255 1.44 -41.98 -12.03
N GLU A 256 0.26 -42.49 -11.64
CA GLU A 256 -0.74 -41.71 -10.94
C GLU A 256 -0.09 -41.13 -9.68
N ILE A 257 0.04 -39.81 -9.64
CA ILE A 257 0.38 -39.09 -8.41
C ILE A 257 -0.87 -39.17 -7.55
N ASP A 258 -0.84 -39.98 -6.49
CA ASP A 258 -1.89 -40.00 -5.47
C ASP A 258 -1.94 -38.60 -4.82
N PHE A 259 -2.96 -37.83 -5.22
CA PHE A 259 -3.33 -36.60 -4.55
C PHE A 259 -3.84 -36.99 -3.15
N ILE A 260 -3.01 -36.81 -2.12
CA ILE A 260 -3.45 -36.99 -0.74
C ILE A 260 -4.39 -35.81 -0.44
N GLU A 261 -5.69 -36.08 -0.40
CA GLU A 261 -6.66 -35.13 0.14
C GLU A 261 -6.24 -34.76 1.57
N PRO A 262 -6.21 -33.48 1.95
CA PRO A 262 -5.90 -33.09 3.32
C PRO A 262 -6.95 -33.70 4.25
N GLU A 263 -6.52 -34.49 5.22
CA GLU A 263 -7.41 -35.02 6.27
C GLU A 263 -8.16 -33.85 6.93
N GLU A 264 -9.50 -33.93 6.93
CA GLU A 264 -10.32 -33.05 7.76
C GLU A 264 -9.86 -33.20 9.21
N VAL A 265 -9.26 -32.15 9.76
CA VAL A 265 -9.03 -32.05 11.20
C VAL A 265 -10.40 -31.90 11.86
N VAL A 266 -11.00 -33.03 12.23
CA VAL A 266 -12.14 -33.07 13.14
C VAL A 266 -11.65 -32.52 14.48
N GLN A 267 -12.00 -31.26 14.77
CA GLN A 267 -11.82 -30.71 16.11
C GLN A 267 -12.74 -31.48 17.07
N GLU A 268 -12.21 -32.50 17.76
CA GLU A 268 -12.82 -33.01 18.97
C GLU A 268 -12.84 -31.87 20.00
N LYS A 269 -14.05 -31.35 20.26
CA LYS A 269 -14.31 -30.46 21.39
C LYS A 269 -14.16 -31.25 22.69
N ASP A 270 -12.94 -31.33 23.20
CA ASP A 270 -12.77 -31.62 24.61
C ASP A 270 -13.34 -30.44 25.44
N PRO A 271 -14.29 -30.67 26.36
CA PRO A 271 -14.81 -29.61 27.19
C PRO A 271 -13.71 -29.09 28.12
N ILE A 272 -13.41 -27.81 27.97
CA ILE A 272 -12.53 -27.03 28.86
C ILE A 272 -13.01 -27.23 30.30
N LYS A 273 -12.21 -27.94 31.12
CA LYS A 273 -12.35 -27.91 32.58
C LYS A 273 -11.89 -26.55 33.08
N ILE A 274 -12.86 -25.73 33.47
CA ILE A 274 -12.63 -24.51 34.24
C ILE A 274 -12.03 -24.94 35.60
N PRO A 275 -10.87 -24.42 36.02
CA PRO A 275 -10.40 -24.62 37.38
C PRO A 275 -11.30 -23.84 38.34
N GLU A 276 -11.88 -24.54 39.32
CA GLU A 276 -12.58 -23.92 40.44
C GLU A 276 -11.64 -22.97 41.19
N GLN A 277 -12.05 -21.70 41.32
CA GLN A 277 -11.44 -20.78 42.27
C GLN A 277 -11.74 -21.28 43.68
N THR A 278 -10.73 -21.83 44.36
CA THR A 278 -10.74 -21.99 45.80
C THR A 278 -10.35 -20.68 46.45
N ASP A 279 -11.34 -19.97 46.99
CA ASP A 279 -11.16 -18.95 48.01
C ASP A 279 -10.55 -19.61 49.26
N GLU A 280 -9.29 -19.30 49.58
CA GLU A 280 -8.75 -19.41 50.94
C GLU A 280 -7.45 -18.57 51.03
N PHE A 281 -7.61 -17.28 51.32
CA PHE A 281 -6.52 -16.42 51.79
C PHE A 281 -6.73 -16.13 53.28
N GLU A 282 -6.39 -17.10 54.11
CA GLU A 282 -6.16 -16.89 55.55
C GLU A 282 -4.68 -17.13 55.86
N GLY A 283 -3.99 -16.14 56.45
CA GLY A 283 -2.68 -16.40 57.07
C GLY A 283 -1.69 -15.24 57.18
N ARG A 284 -2.04 -14.25 58.02
CA ARG A 284 -1.20 -13.32 58.82
C ARG A 284 0.33 -13.55 58.83
N PHE A 285 1.09 -12.45 58.69
CA PHE A 285 2.24 -12.07 59.54
C PHE A 285 2.35 -10.52 59.49
N GLU A 286 1.74 -9.83 60.46
CA GLU A 286 2.36 -9.19 61.63
C GLU A 286 3.36 -8.08 61.34
N ARG A 287 2.99 -6.89 61.85
CA ARG A 287 3.81 -5.68 61.93
C ARG A 287 4.84 -5.87 63.05
N GLU A 288 6.09 -5.49 62.80
CA GLU A 288 6.97 -4.97 63.85
C GLU A 288 7.35 -3.53 63.51
N TYR A 289 6.77 -2.61 64.28
CA TYR A 289 7.36 -1.31 64.55
C TYR A 289 8.23 -1.46 65.80
N ARG A 290 9.51 -1.10 65.73
CA ARG A 290 10.24 -0.59 66.88
C ARG A 290 11.48 0.23 66.50
N ASP A 291 11.41 1.50 66.89
CA ASP A 291 12.45 2.35 67.48
C ASP A 291 13.86 2.39 66.84
N ARG A 292 14.13 3.44 66.04
CA ARG A 292 14.98 4.61 66.38
C ARG A 292 15.27 5.47 65.16
#